data_AF-A0A2M7RTC0-F1
#
_entry.id   AF-A0A2M7RTC0-F1
#
_cell.length_a   1.000
_cell.length_b   1.000
_cell.length_c   1.000
_cell.angle_alpha   90.00
_cell.angle_beta   90.00
_cell.angle_gamma   90.00
#
_symmetry.space_group_name_H-M   'P 1'
#
loop_
_entity.id
_entity.type
_entity.pdbx_description
1 polymer ?
#
loop_
_entity_poly.entity_id
_entity_poly.type
_entity_poly.pdbx_seq_one_letter_code
_entity_poly.pdbx_strand_id
1 'polypeptide(L)'
;MEISGEHEESVKNYLNVLKAKDEATYEHSIRVGLLASRIGRHMHLDEKALFFAGTLHDIGKTLIDPETLQKTEGFDDKDMAEMKKHPE
;
A
#
# COMPACT_ATOMS: atom_id res chain seq x y z
N MET A 1 -3.01 19.31 -5.30
CA MET A 1 -3.94 18.69 -6.27
C MET A 1 -5.25 18.39 -5.54
N GLU A 2 -6.38 18.97 -5.94
CA GLU A 2 -7.66 18.64 -5.30
C GLU A 2 -8.13 17.26 -5.79
N ILE A 3 -8.16 16.31 -4.87
CA ILE A 3 -8.74 14.99 -5.11
C ILE A 3 -10.26 15.15 -4.94
N SER A 4 -11.01 14.92 -6.01
CA SER A 4 -12.49 14.94 -6.00
C SER A 4 -13.04 13.87 -5.05
N GLY A 5 -14.28 14.05 -4.58
CA GLY A 5 -14.91 13.10 -3.64
C GLY A 5 -14.97 11.65 -4.17
N GLU A 6 -15.13 11.46 -5.48
CA GLU A 6 -15.13 10.14 -6.13
C GLU A 6 -13.78 9.41 -6.01
N HIS A 7 -12.68 10.15 -6.11
CA HIS A 7 -11.34 9.59 -5.97
C HIS A 7 -11.05 9.19 -4.52
N GLU A 8 -11.54 9.94 -3.53
CA GLU A 8 -11.39 9.55 -2.11
C GLU A 8 -12.14 8.26 -1.77
N GLU A 9 -13.34 8.07 -2.33
CA GLU A 9 -14.11 6.84 -2.17
C GLU A 9 -13.39 5.64 -2.80
N SER A 10 -12.85 5.81 -4.01
CA SER A 10 -12.07 4.78 -4.69
C SER A 10 -10.86 4.34 -3.86
N VAL A 11 -10.11 5.29 -3.29
CA VAL A 11 -8.98 4.97 -2.41
C VAL A 11 -9.41 4.21 -1.16
N LYS A 12 -10.51 4.62 -0.51
CA LYS A 12 -11.04 3.91 0.66
C LYS A 12 -11.40 2.47 0.31
N ASN A 13 -12.00 2.24 -0.85
CA ASN A 13 -12.34 0.91 -1.31
C ASN A 13 -11.09 0.04 -1.51
N TYR A 14 -10.04 0.56 -2.13
CA TYR A 14 -8.76 -0.16 -2.26
C TYR A 14 -8.14 -0.51 -0.90
N LEU A 15 -8.13 0.44 0.02
CA LEU A 15 -7.60 0.20 1.36
C LEU A 15 -8.41 -0.83 2.14
N ASN A 16 -9.74 -0.89 1.96
CA ASN A 16 -10.59 -1.92 2.54
C ASN A 16 -10.27 -3.31 1.99
N VAL A 17 -10.00 -3.43 0.69
CA VAL A 17 -9.57 -4.70 0.08
C VAL A 17 -8.23 -5.15 0.65
N LEU A 18 -7.25 -4.23 0.76
CA LEU A 18 -5.96 -4.51 1.37
C LEU A 18 -6.12 -4.98 2.82
N LYS A 19 -6.93 -4.28 3.62
CA LYS A 19 -7.20 -4.65 5.00
C LYS A 19 -7.82 -6.04 5.13
N ALA A 20 -8.76 -6.37 4.25
CA ALA A 20 -9.42 -7.68 4.26
C ALA A 20 -8.45 -8.82 3.86
N LYS A 21 -7.49 -8.54 2.98
CA LYS A 21 -6.46 -9.51 2.56
C LYS A 21 -5.39 -9.69 3.63
N ASP A 22 -4.84 -8.58 4.13
CA ASP A 22 -3.74 -8.56 5.08
C ASP A 22 -3.76 -7.28 5.94
N GLU A 23 -4.27 -7.41 7.17
CA GLU A 23 -4.42 -6.29 8.09
C GLU A 23 -3.06 -5.65 8.46
N ALA A 24 -1.99 -6.47 8.55
CA ALA A 24 -0.66 -5.98 8.87
C ALA A 24 -0.09 -5.03 7.80
N THR A 25 -0.22 -5.39 6.51
CA THR A 25 0.17 -4.55 5.38
C THR A 25 -0.69 -3.30 5.29
N TYR A 26 -2.00 -3.39 5.59
CA TYR A 26 -2.86 -2.22 5.69
C TYR A 26 -2.35 -1.22 6.74
N GLU A 27 -2.10 -1.68 7.98
CA GLU A 27 -1.60 -0.80 9.03
C GLU A 27 -0.22 -0.22 8.70
N HIS A 28 0.67 -1.02 8.11
CA HIS A 28 1.96 -0.58 7.59
C HIS A 28 1.78 0.56 6.57
N SER A 29 0.90 0.37 5.60
CA SER A 29 0.64 1.34 4.54
C SER A 29 0.09 2.67 5.09
N ILE A 30 -0.80 2.62 6.10
CA ILE A 30 -1.26 3.84 6.78
C ILE A 30 -0.11 4.56 7.49
N ARG A 31 0.75 3.84 8.22
CA ARG A 31 1.93 4.44 8.89
C ARG A 31 2.89 5.07 7.89
N VAL A 32 3.15 4.40 6.76
CA VAL A 32 4.01 4.91 5.68
C VAL A 32 3.40 6.15 5.03
N GLY A 33 2.11 6.14 4.72
CA GLY A 33 1.41 7.33 4.20
C GLY A 33 1.51 8.53 5.13
N LEU A 34 1.28 8.34 6.44
CA LEU A 34 1.43 9.41 7.43
C LEU A 34 2.88 9.95 7.48
N LEU A 35 3.87 9.07 7.43
CA LEU A 35 5.28 9.45 7.43
C LEU A 35 5.66 10.22 6.16
N ALA A 36 5.25 9.72 4.98
CA ALA A 36 5.50 10.35 3.69
C ALA A 36 4.88 11.75 3.63
N SER A 37 3.64 11.89 4.11
CA SER A 37 2.96 13.19 4.23
C SER A 37 3.75 14.19 5.09
N ARG A 38 4.26 13.75 6.26
CA ARG A 38 5.10 14.59 7.15
C ARG A 38 6.43 14.98 6.51
N ILE A 39 7.07 14.06 5.80
CA ILE A 39 8.30 14.34 5.04
C ILE A 39 8.00 15.38 3.95
N GLY A 40 6.91 15.19 3.20
CA GLY A 40 6.46 16.15 2.18
C GLY A 40 6.25 17.55 2.71
N ARG A 41 5.59 17.67 3.87
CA ARG A 41 5.41 18.96 4.54
C ARG A 41 6.74 19.67 4.76
N HIS A 42 7.74 18.95 5.28
CA HIS A 42 9.06 19.51 5.54
C HIS A 42 9.80 19.91 4.25
N MET A 43 9.51 19.22 3.15
CA MET A 43 10.06 19.49 1.82
C MET A 43 9.23 20.49 0.98
N HIS A 44 8.17 21.08 1.54
CA HIS A 44 7.23 21.93 0.80
C HIS A 44 6.56 21.24 -0.40
N LEU A 45 6.30 19.94 -0.29
CA LEU A 45 5.58 19.11 -1.27
C LEU A 45 4.10 18.90 -0.87
N ASP A 46 3.29 18.40 -1.81
CA ASP A 46 1.87 18.12 -1.59
C ASP A 46 1.69 16.94 -0.60
N GLU A 47 1.33 17.28 0.64
CA GLU A 47 1.11 16.33 1.73
C GLU A 47 0.02 15.30 1.44
N LYS A 48 -1.04 15.70 0.73
CA LYS A 48 -2.17 14.83 0.40
C LYS A 48 -1.74 13.81 -0.65
N ALA A 49 -1.03 14.25 -1.68
CA ALA A 49 -0.49 13.37 -2.70
C ALA A 49 0.48 12.33 -2.10
N LEU A 50 1.40 12.74 -1.23
CA LEU A 50 2.33 11.81 -0.59
C LEU A 50 1.66 10.87 0.41
N PHE A 51 0.63 11.32 1.13
CA PHE A 51 -0.17 10.43 1.97
C PHE A 51 -0.74 9.29 1.12
N PHE A 52 -1.43 9.63 0.02
CA PHE A 52 -2.04 8.62 -0.82
C PHE A 52 -1.02 7.70 -1.50
N ALA A 53 0.08 8.25 -2.01
CA ALA A 53 1.17 7.47 -2.57
C ALA A 53 1.71 6.45 -1.56
N GLY A 54 1.96 6.87 -0.31
CA GLY A 54 2.42 5.98 0.74
C GLY A 54 1.38 4.94 1.16
N THR A 55 0.09 5.29 1.20
CA THR A 55 -0.96 4.32 1.54
C THR A 55 -1.26 3.29 0.44
N LEU A 56 -0.94 3.61 -0.82
CA LEU A 56 -1.26 2.76 -1.96
C LEU A 56 -0.05 2.00 -2.52
N HIS A 57 1.17 2.29 -2.06
CA HIS A 57 2.41 1.72 -2.64
C HIS A 57 2.43 0.18 -2.69
N ASP A 58 1.74 -0.46 -1.74
CA ASP A 58 1.70 -1.92 -1.56
C ASP A 58 0.35 -2.54 -1.96
N ILE A 59 -0.53 -1.79 -2.65
CA ILE A 59 -1.88 -2.29 -2.99
C ILE A 59 -1.87 -3.56 -3.85
N GLY A 60 -0.85 -3.76 -4.67
CA GLY A 60 -0.69 -4.97 -5.49
C GLY A 60 -0.50 -6.25 -4.66
N LYS A 61 -0.17 -6.17 -3.37
CA LYS A 61 -0.15 -7.32 -2.46
C LYS A 61 -1.51 -8.00 -2.33
N THR A 62 -2.60 -7.31 -2.68
CA THR A 62 -3.95 -7.90 -2.76
C THR A 62 -4.04 -9.04 -3.79
N LEU A 63 -3.21 -9.01 -4.83
CA LEU A 63 -3.19 -9.97 -5.93
C LEU A 63 -2.23 -11.14 -5.68
N ILE A 64 -1.37 -11.05 -4.68
CA ILE A 64 -0.40 -12.09 -4.31
C ILE A 64 -1.13 -13.28 -3.69
N ASP A 65 -0.70 -14.49 -4.02
CA ASP A 65 -1.21 -15.72 -3.40
C ASP A 65 -1.08 -15.65 -1.87
N PRO A 66 -2.15 -15.94 -1.08
CA PRO A 66 -2.10 -15.88 0.38
C PRO A 66 -1.00 -16.74 1.01
N GLU A 67 -0.69 -17.92 0.45
CA GLU A 67 0.36 -18.79 0.95
C GLU A 67 1.73 -18.14 0.81
N THR A 68 1.97 -17.44 -0.31
CA THR A 68 3.21 -16.67 -0.51
C THR A 68 3.23 -15.41 0.37
N LEU A 69 2.10 -14.70 0.48
CA LEU A 69 1.99 -13.44 1.22
C LEU A 69 2.23 -13.61 2.72
N GLN A 70 1.73 -14.70 3.31
CA GLN A 70 1.82 -14.98 4.74
C GLN A 70 3.09 -15.75 5.13
N LYS A 71 3.88 -16.16 4.15
CA LYS A 71 5.11 -16.93 4.38
C LYS A 71 6.14 -16.07 5.12
N THR A 72 6.69 -16.59 6.21
CA THR A 72 7.70 -15.90 7.02
C THR A 72 9.09 -16.52 6.92
N GLU A 73 9.18 -17.75 6.40
CA GLU A 73 10.41 -18.51 6.24
C GLU A 73 10.33 -19.45 5.02
N GLY A 74 11.49 -19.95 4.57
CA GLY A 74 11.54 -20.92 3.47
C GLY A 74 11.12 -20.36 2.11
N PHE A 75 11.30 -19.05 1.88
CA PHE A 75 11.11 -18.42 0.57
C PHE A 75 12.02 -19.05 -0.48
N ASP A 76 11.42 -19.51 -1.57
CA ASP A 76 12.12 -20.01 -2.75
C ASP A 76 12.04 -19.03 -3.93
N ASP A 77 12.65 -19.40 -5.05
CA ASP A 77 12.68 -18.56 -6.24
C ASP A 77 11.27 -18.28 -6.81
N LYS A 78 10.31 -19.18 -6.61
CA LYS A 78 8.92 -19.00 -7.07
C LYS A 78 8.18 -18.03 -6.18
N ASP A 79 8.33 -18.17 -4.86
CA ASP A 79 7.74 -17.22 -3.89
C ASP A 79 8.28 -15.81 -4.14
N MET A 80 9.59 -15.69 -4.39
CA MET A 80 10.22 -14.42 -4.71
C MET A 80 9.72 -13.84 -6.05
N ALA A 81 9.54 -14.68 -7.07
CA ALA A 81 9.00 -14.26 -8.37
C ALA A 81 7.53 -13.82 -8.26
N GLU A 82 6.74 -14.50 -7.43
CA GLU A 82 5.35 -14.13 -7.15
C GLU A 82 5.30 -12.81 -6.39
N MET A 83 6.01 -12.69 -5.27
CA MET A 83 6.04 -11.48 -4.44
C MET A 83 6.48 -10.26 -5.25
N LYS A 84 7.41 -10.40 -6.20
CA LYS A 84 7.89 -9.30 -7.05
C LYS A 84 6.85 -8.69 -7.99
N LYS A 85 5.67 -9.30 -8.14
CA LYS A 85 4.57 -8.78 -8.96
C LYS A 85 3.81 -7.62 -8.30
N HIS A 86 3.90 -7.44 -6.98
CA HIS A 86 3.11 -6.42 -6.27
C HIS A 86 3.32 -4.95 -6.69
N PRO A 87 4.47 -4.51 -7.23
CA PRO A 87 4.69 -3.14 -7.67
C PRO A 87 4.45 -2.91 -9.18
N GLU A 88 4.09 -3.94 -9.94
CA GLU A 88 3.81 -3.88 -11.39
C GLU A 88 2.37 -3.39 -11.68
#